data_AF-A0A2E5H5J3-F1
#
_entry.id   AF-A0A2E5H5J3-F1
#
_cell.length_a   1.000
_cell.length_b   1.000
_cell.length_c   1.000
_cell.angle_alpha   90.00
_cell.angle_beta   90.00
_cell.angle_gamma   90.00
#
_symmetry.space_group_name_H-M   'P 1'
#
loop_
_entity.id
_entity.type
_entity.pdbx_description
1 polymer ?
#
loop_
_entity_poly.entity_id
_entity_poly.type
_entity_poly.pdbx_seq_one_letter_code
_entity_poly.pdbx_strand_id
1 'polypeptide(L)'
;MSGVAGGDRISSEHVNSTAKSYIDSVLSGFPGFISADITGGVAAGKSDHGDIDLIVHIEGNDKRAIKKELQNYLENQPANKILPFRSDKYAGRRSYNAGELVSILFPQTDGGKTAQIDNIVAVTKDESAFKKSFLDWPAEKQGLILGLVKTAIQEANATKTVDRLFASIGLGIPSTKKVLEFNLSGIELQLRAYDKDHRGREAKGTRELLWKSNNWNDVVSLLRNYDLTKSFDDLLPDVQASLKHPTSKDRVKGVFNAMVSIKSGEVGTSKADRKQETINMINAMESKHILFRSLIGGYI
;
A
#
# COMPACT_ATOMS: atom_id res chain seq x y z
N MET A 1 -4.59 -17.67 -13.95
CA MET A 1 -3.84 -16.50 -14.43
C MET A 1 -4.02 -15.36 -13.45
N SER A 2 -2.99 -14.56 -13.21
CA SER A 2 -3.03 -13.47 -12.23
C SER A 2 -2.76 -12.11 -12.86
N GLY A 3 -3.30 -11.09 -12.19
CA GLY A 3 -3.02 -9.68 -12.45
C GLY A 3 -3.51 -9.16 -13.81
N VAL A 4 -3.05 -7.96 -14.15
CA VAL A 4 -3.42 -7.26 -15.38
C VAL A 4 -2.80 -7.88 -16.63
N ALA A 5 -1.69 -8.59 -16.49
CA ALA A 5 -0.95 -9.19 -17.59
C ALA A 5 -1.44 -10.62 -17.93
N GLY A 6 -2.09 -11.30 -16.99
CA GLY A 6 -2.52 -12.69 -17.17
C GLY A 6 -1.36 -13.68 -17.04
N GLY A 7 -0.46 -13.46 -16.08
CA GLY A 7 0.67 -14.35 -15.79
C GLY A 7 0.24 -15.69 -15.19
N ASP A 8 1.08 -16.71 -15.36
CA ASP A 8 0.94 -17.97 -14.65
C ASP A 8 1.37 -17.79 -13.19
N ARG A 9 0.94 -18.71 -12.32
CA ARG A 9 1.44 -18.78 -10.95
C ARG A 9 2.93 -19.10 -10.97
N ILE A 10 3.68 -18.59 -10.01
CA ILE A 10 5.11 -18.83 -9.86
C ILE A 10 5.40 -19.37 -8.46
N SER A 11 6.08 -20.53 -8.41
CA SER A 11 6.56 -21.12 -7.15
C SER A 11 7.74 -20.32 -6.62
N SER A 12 7.91 -20.30 -5.29
CA SER A 12 8.99 -19.53 -4.64
C SER A 12 10.39 -19.84 -5.15
N GLU A 13 10.65 -21.07 -5.61
CA GLU A 13 11.97 -21.49 -6.13
C GLU A 13 12.37 -20.77 -7.43
N HIS A 14 11.39 -20.36 -8.25
CA HIS A 14 11.63 -19.69 -9.54
C HIS A 14 11.54 -18.17 -9.48
N VAL A 15 11.07 -17.60 -8.38
CA VAL A 15 10.92 -16.14 -8.23
C VAL A 15 12.25 -15.45 -8.40
N ASN A 16 13.28 -15.89 -7.67
CA ASN A 16 14.59 -15.25 -7.69
C ASN A 16 15.29 -15.40 -9.06
N SER A 17 15.21 -16.58 -9.67
CA SER A 17 15.81 -16.82 -11.00
C SER A 17 15.11 -16.00 -12.08
N THR A 18 13.79 -15.92 -12.06
CA THR A 18 12.99 -15.15 -13.01
C THR A 18 13.21 -13.64 -12.85
N ALA A 19 13.19 -13.13 -11.62
CA ALA A 19 13.47 -11.73 -11.32
C ALA A 19 14.89 -11.35 -11.76
N LYS A 20 15.89 -12.17 -11.41
CA LYS A 20 17.28 -11.95 -11.82
C LYS A 20 17.44 -11.94 -13.34
N SER A 21 16.85 -12.91 -14.04
CA SER A 21 16.87 -12.96 -15.50
C SER A 21 16.28 -11.70 -16.13
N TYR A 22 15.15 -11.22 -15.62
CA TYR A 22 14.53 -9.97 -16.08
C TYR A 22 15.41 -8.74 -15.80
N ILE A 23 15.98 -8.66 -14.58
CA ILE A 23 16.86 -7.55 -14.20
C ILE A 23 18.09 -7.51 -15.11
N ASP A 24 18.78 -8.64 -15.26
CA ASP A 24 20.05 -8.73 -16.00
C ASP A 24 19.84 -8.51 -17.51
N SER A 25 18.75 -9.03 -18.08
CA SER A 25 18.53 -9.03 -19.54
C SER A 25 17.67 -7.88 -20.08
N VAL A 26 16.98 -7.14 -19.20
CA VAL A 26 16.08 -6.05 -19.56
C VAL A 26 16.34 -4.78 -18.74
N LEU A 27 16.15 -4.80 -17.41
CA LEU A 27 16.19 -3.56 -16.62
C LEU A 27 17.59 -2.91 -16.57
N SER A 28 18.64 -3.72 -16.54
CA SER A 28 20.04 -3.26 -16.52
C SER A 28 20.40 -2.35 -17.70
N GLY A 29 19.68 -2.47 -18.83
CA GLY A 29 19.86 -1.64 -20.02
C GLY A 29 19.06 -0.33 -20.01
N PHE A 30 18.21 -0.09 -19.01
CA PHE A 30 17.42 1.15 -18.94
C PHE A 30 18.29 2.32 -18.41
N PRO A 31 18.30 3.48 -19.08
CA PRO A 31 19.05 4.64 -18.61
C PRO A 31 18.66 5.05 -17.18
N GLY A 32 19.66 5.28 -16.33
CA GLY A 32 19.45 5.67 -14.94
C GLY A 32 19.05 4.51 -14.01
N PHE A 33 18.96 3.26 -14.49
CA PHE A 33 18.76 2.11 -13.61
C PHE A 33 19.91 1.97 -12.61
N ILE A 34 19.56 1.85 -11.32
CA ILE A 34 20.52 1.67 -10.23
C ILE A 34 20.39 0.29 -9.59
N SER A 35 19.18 -0.10 -9.22
CA SER A 35 18.91 -1.38 -8.56
C SER A 35 17.46 -1.83 -8.73
N ALA A 36 17.21 -3.12 -8.50
CA ALA A 36 15.87 -3.66 -8.35
C ALA A 36 15.84 -4.68 -7.21
N ASP A 37 14.90 -4.51 -6.29
CA ASP A 37 14.73 -5.37 -5.12
C ASP A 37 13.34 -6.01 -5.12
N ILE A 38 13.28 -7.32 -4.87
CA ILE A 38 12.01 -8.01 -4.68
C ILE A 38 11.31 -7.52 -3.41
N THR A 39 10.00 -7.31 -3.50
CA THR A 39 9.14 -6.88 -2.39
C THR A 39 7.82 -7.68 -2.37
N GLY A 40 6.85 -7.27 -1.55
CA GLY A 40 5.50 -7.78 -1.58
C GLY A 40 5.37 -9.21 -1.05
N GLY A 41 4.57 -10.04 -1.72
CA GLY A 41 4.20 -11.38 -1.25
C GLY A 41 5.40 -12.32 -1.04
N VAL A 42 6.45 -12.13 -1.82
CA VAL A 42 7.70 -12.91 -1.71
C VAL A 42 8.45 -12.53 -0.44
N ALA A 43 8.63 -11.24 -0.17
CA ALA A 43 9.26 -10.75 1.05
C ALA A 43 8.47 -11.13 2.31
N ALA A 44 7.14 -11.23 2.19
CA ALA A 44 6.24 -11.72 3.23
C ALA A 44 6.26 -13.25 3.42
N GLY A 45 7.13 -14.00 2.73
CA GLY A 45 7.36 -15.43 2.95
C GLY A 45 6.31 -16.38 2.35
N LYS A 46 5.55 -15.95 1.32
CA LYS A 46 4.54 -16.82 0.68
C LYS A 46 5.19 -17.92 -0.17
N SER A 47 4.51 -19.05 -0.33
CA SER A 47 4.98 -20.22 -1.10
C SER A 47 4.57 -20.22 -2.57
N ASP A 48 3.54 -19.45 -2.95
CA ASP A 48 2.99 -19.38 -4.31
C ASP A 48 2.54 -17.95 -4.64
N HIS A 49 3.03 -17.40 -5.75
CA HIS A 49 2.92 -15.98 -6.10
C HIS A 49 2.17 -15.76 -7.41
N GLY A 50 1.45 -14.63 -7.49
CA GLY A 50 0.65 -14.29 -8.68
C GLY A 50 1.44 -13.45 -9.67
N ASP A 51 2.38 -12.71 -9.13
CA ASP A 51 3.19 -11.66 -9.71
C ASP A 51 4.52 -11.60 -8.95
N ILE A 52 5.51 -10.95 -9.55
CA ILE A 52 6.76 -10.56 -8.91
C ILE A 52 6.72 -9.04 -8.78
N ASP A 53 6.67 -8.55 -7.54
CA ASP A 53 6.80 -7.12 -7.25
C ASP A 53 8.28 -6.74 -7.13
N LEU A 54 8.74 -5.80 -7.96
CA LEU A 54 10.09 -5.24 -7.91
C LEU A 54 10.03 -3.76 -7.58
N ILE A 55 10.74 -3.33 -6.54
CA ILE A 55 11.05 -1.91 -6.36
C ILE A 55 12.24 -1.60 -7.26
N VAL A 56 12.02 -0.80 -8.29
CA VAL A 56 13.03 -0.45 -9.30
C VAL A 56 13.50 0.97 -9.02
N HIS A 57 14.75 1.10 -8.56
CA HIS A 57 15.39 2.38 -8.31
C HIS A 57 16.01 2.90 -9.60
N ILE A 58 15.47 4.01 -10.09
CA ILE A 58 15.93 4.71 -11.29
C ILE A 58 16.26 6.14 -10.89
N GLU A 59 17.50 6.57 -11.04
CA GLU A 59 17.89 7.93 -10.68
C GLU A 59 17.21 8.97 -11.58
N GLY A 60 16.62 9.99 -10.96
CA GLY A 60 16.10 11.17 -11.66
C GLY A 60 15.08 11.97 -10.86
N ASN A 61 14.58 13.05 -11.45
CA ASN A 61 13.79 14.05 -10.73
C ASN A 61 12.29 14.03 -11.07
N ASP A 62 11.92 13.60 -12.29
CA ASP A 62 10.52 13.50 -12.71
C ASP A 62 10.10 12.03 -12.84
N LYS A 63 9.56 11.47 -11.76
CA LYS A 63 9.04 10.10 -11.72
C LYS A 63 8.00 9.84 -12.81
N ARG A 64 7.15 10.80 -13.13
CA ARG A 64 6.09 10.60 -14.13
C ARG A 64 6.70 10.43 -15.52
N ALA A 65 7.70 11.25 -15.85
CA ALA A 65 8.47 11.11 -17.08
C ALA A 65 9.21 9.76 -17.12
N ILE A 66 9.94 9.43 -16.05
CA ILE A 66 10.68 8.16 -15.92
C ILE A 66 9.76 6.95 -16.12
N LYS A 67 8.57 6.93 -15.50
CA LYS A 67 7.61 5.83 -15.69
C LYS A 67 7.15 5.71 -17.15
N LYS A 68 6.97 6.82 -17.85
CA LYS A 68 6.57 6.82 -19.27
C LYS A 68 7.71 6.33 -20.15
N GLU A 69 8.94 6.75 -19.86
CA GLU A 69 10.15 6.31 -20.56
C GLU A 69 10.41 4.82 -20.34
N LEU A 70 10.29 4.34 -19.10
CA LEU A 70 10.38 2.91 -18.75
C LEU A 70 9.33 2.10 -19.51
N GLN A 71 8.08 2.58 -19.53
CA GLN A 71 7.01 1.94 -20.29
C GLN A 71 7.39 1.81 -21.78
N ASN A 72 7.81 2.91 -22.41
CA ASN A 72 8.20 2.92 -23.82
C ASN A 72 9.40 1.98 -24.06
N TYR A 73 10.39 1.99 -23.17
CA TYR A 73 11.56 1.11 -23.24
C TYR A 73 11.16 -0.37 -23.21
N LEU A 74 10.28 -0.75 -22.29
CA LEU A 74 9.77 -2.12 -22.15
C LEU A 74 8.93 -2.54 -23.37
N GLU A 75 8.08 -1.65 -23.88
CA GLU A 75 7.27 -1.90 -25.08
C GLU A 75 8.11 -2.04 -26.36
N ASN A 76 9.32 -1.47 -26.39
CA ASN A 76 10.25 -1.59 -27.51
C ASN A 76 11.20 -2.80 -27.41
N GLN A 77 11.16 -3.55 -26.31
CA GLN A 77 11.92 -4.80 -26.22
C GLN A 77 11.42 -5.83 -27.25
N PRO A 78 12.26 -6.81 -27.64
CA PRO A 78 11.83 -7.95 -28.45
C PRO A 78 10.60 -8.66 -27.87
N ALA A 79 9.73 -9.15 -28.75
CA ALA A 79 8.47 -9.81 -28.36
C ALA A 79 8.67 -11.11 -27.57
N ASN A 80 9.84 -11.74 -27.66
CA ASN A 80 10.20 -12.90 -26.85
C ASN A 80 10.74 -12.53 -25.45
N LYS A 81 11.11 -11.26 -25.20
CA LYS A 81 11.51 -10.77 -23.87
C LYS A 81 10.33 -10.21 -23.09
N ILE A 82 9.56 -9.32 -23.73
CA ILE A 82 8.37 -8.71 -23.11
C ILE A 82 7.15 -9.19 -23.88
N LEU A 83 6.40 -10.11 -23.28
CA LEU A 83 5.31 -10.82 -23.93
C LEU A 83 4.02 -9.97 -23.96
N PRO A 84 3.16 -10.16 -24.96
CA PRO A 84 1.82 -9.58 -24.93
C PRO A 84 0.99 -10.20 -23.79
N PHE A 85 0.13 -9.38 -23.20
CA PHE A 85 -0.76 -9.75 -22.12
C PHE A 85 -1.79 -10.78 -22.59
N ARG A 86 -2.10 -11.70 -21.69
CA ARG A 86 -3.03 -12.81 -21.91
C ARG A 86 -4.34 -12.63 -21.12
N SER A 87 -4.50 -11.52 -20.39
CA SER A 87 -5.72 -11.22 -19.65
C SER A 87 -6.85 -10.77 -20.59
N ASP A 88 -8.09 -11.16 -20.29
CA ASP A 88 -9.25 -10.85 -21.14
C ASP A 88 -9.42 -9.35 -21.39
N LYS A 89 -9.19 -8.53 -20.35
CA LYS A 89 -9.39 -7.08 -20.40
C LYS A 89 -8.31 -6.34 -21.18
N TYR A 90 -7.08 -6.84 -21.19
CA TYR A 90 -5.92 -6.11 -21.72
C TYR A 90 -5.14 -6.94 -22.74
N ALA A 91 -5.78 -7.94 -23.36
CA ALA A 91 -5.19 -8.84 -24.33
C ALA A 91 -4.39 -8.08 -25.40
N GLY A 92 -3.19 -8.57 -25.69
CA GLY A 92 -2.31 -8.00 -26.72
C GLY A 92 -1.50 -6.77 -26.29
N ARG A 93 -1.85 -6.09 -25.18
CA ARG A 93 -1.00 -5.02 -24.62
C ARG A 93 0.32 -5.59 -24.13
N ARG A 94 1.40 -4.81 -24.15
CA ARG A 94 2.72 -5.28 -23.68
C ARG A 94 3.13 -4.71 -22.33
N SER A 95 2.42 -3.68 -21.87
CA SER A 95 2.65 -3.08 -20.57
C SER A 95 1.34 -2.50 -20.00
N TYR A 96 1.35 -2.20 -18.71
CA TYR A 96 0.30 -1.42 -18.06
C TYR A 96 0.89 -0.46 -17.02
N ASN A 97 0.68 0.83 -17.22
CA ASN A 97 1.18 1.89 -16.35
C ASN A 97 0.07 2.42 -15.45
N ALA A 98 0.20 2.22 -14.14
CA ALA A 98 -0.78 2.68 -13.15
C ALA A 98 -0.11 3.05 -11.83
N GLY A 99 -0.60 4.11 -11.18
CA GLY A 99 -0.09 4.57 -9.89
C GLY A 99 1.44 4.74 -9.90
N GLU A 100 2.13 3.95 -9.08
CA GLU A 100 3.59 3.94 -8.94
C GLU A 100 4.29 2.85 -9.79
N LEU A 101 3.55 1.99 -10.49
CA LEU A 101 4.11 0.82 -11.16
C LEU A 101 3.93 0.77 -12.68
N VAL A 102 4.78 -0.01 -13.34
CA VAL A 102 4.63 -0.46 -14.73
C VAL A 102 4.66 -2.00 -14.75
N SER A 103 3.53 -2.63 -15.07
CA SER A 103 3.41 -4.08 -15.17
C SER A 103 3.80 -4.58 -16.56
N ILE A 104 4.45 -5.75 -16.62
CA ILE A 104 4.76 -6.48 -17.85
C ILE A 104 4.45 -7.98 -17.72
N LEU A 105 4.49 -8.70 -18.83
CA LEU A 105 4.52 -10.17 -18.84
C LEU A 105 5.91 -10.64 -19.31
N PHE A 106 6.55 -11.51 -18.51
CA PHE A 106 7.91 -11.99 -18.75
C PHE A 106 7.97 -13.53 -18.72
N PRO A 107 8.81 -14.19 -19.54
CA PRO A 107 9.00 -15.64 -19.46
C PRO A 107 9.61 -16.07 -18.12
N GLN A 108 9.06 -17.11 -17.48
CA GLN A 108 9.72 -17.76 -16.35
C GLN A 108 10.95 -18.52 -16.83
N THR A 109 11.95 -18.75 -15.97
CA THR A 109 13.15 -19.52 -16.34
C THR A 109 12.83 -20.97 -16.69
N ASP A 110 11.67 -21.48 -16.24
CA ASP A 110 11.29 -22.88 -16.34
C ASP A 110 10.05 -23.04 -17.23
N GLY A 111 10.23 -23.71 -18.37
CA GLY A 111 9.16 -24.49 -19.02
C GLY A 111 8.00 -23.72 -19.68
N GLY A 112 8.26 -22.61 -20.37
CA GLY A 112 7.25 -21.96 -21.21
C GLY A 112 6.11 -21.26 -20.45
N LYS A 113 6.19 -21.20 -19.12
CA LYS A 113 5.33 -20.38 -18.27
C LYS A 113 5.77 -18.92 -18.32
N THR A 114 4.88 -18.04 -17.87
CA THR A 114 5.15 -16.61 -17.82
C THR A 114 4.76 -16.06 -16.46
N ALA A 115 5.42 -14.99 -16.02
CA ALA A 115 5.10 -14.29 -14.78
C ALA A 115 4.75 -12.82 -15.11
N GLN A 116 3.79 -12.27 -14.37
CA GLN A 116 3.65 -10.82 -14.33
C GLN A 116 4.78 -10.26 -13.47
N ILE A 117 5.43 -9.19 -13.93
CA ILE A 117 6.40 -8.43 -13.14
C ILE A 117 5.90 -7.00 -13.01
N ASP A 118 5.75 -6.54 -11.77
CA ASP A 118 5.31 -5.20 -11.42
C ASP A 118 6.53 -4.35 -11.04
N ASN A 119 6.89 -3.40 -11.92
CA ASN A 119 8.02 -2.49 -11.71
C ASN A 119 7.54 -1.26 -10.92
N ILE A 120 7.69 -1.29 -9.60
CA ILE A 120 7.33 -0.20 -8.69
C ILE A 120 8.49 0.80 -8.66
N VAL A 121 8.32 1.94 -9.32
CA VAL A 121 9.41 2.90 -9.53
C VAL A 121 9.68 3.70 -8.25
N ALA A 122 10.95 3.80 -7.88
CA ALA A 122 11.50 4.72 -6.88
C ALA A 122 12.58 5.58 -7.56
N VAL A 123 12.63 6.89 -7.23
CA VAL A 123 13.61 7.80 -7.85
C VAL A 123 14.77 8.19 -6.95
N THR A 124 14.72 7.75 -5.69
CA THR A 124 15.79 7.90 -4.72
C THR A 124 15.95 6.63 -3.90
N LYS A 125 17.13 6.46 -3.28
CA LYS A 125 17.39 5.36 -2.35
C LYS A 125 16.46 5.40 -1.14
N ASP A 126 16.18 6.58 -0.60
CA ASP A 126 15.30 6.75 0.56
C ASP A 126 13.86 6.36 0.24
N GLU A 127 13.37 6.76 -0.94
CA GLU A 127 12.06 6.31 -1.41
C GLU A 127 12.01 4.79 -1.61
N SER A 128 13.06 4.19 -2.17
CA SER A 128 13.15 2.73 -2.33
C SER A 128 13.05 2.03 -0.97
N ALA A 129 13.82 2.50 0.03
CA ALA A 129 13.80 1.96 1.38
C ALA A 129 12.42 2.10 2.03
N PHE A 130 11.78 3.26 1.89
CA PHE A 130 10.44 3.51 2.42
C PHE A 130 9.39 2.59 1.80
N LYS A 131 9.38 2.47 0.46
CA LYS A 131 8.51 1.55 -0.28
C LYS A 131 8.68 0.13 0.23
N LYS A 132 9.93 -0.32 0.39
CA LYS A 132 10.25 -1.68 0.85
C LYS A 132 9.67 -1.92 2.24
N SER A 133 9.91 -1.01 3.19
CA SER A 133 9.37 -1.12 4.55
C SER A 133 7.84 -1.20 4.59
N PHE A 134 7.15 -0.48 3.70
CA PHE A 134 5.68 -0.52 3.62
C PHE A 134 5.15 -1.77 2.90
N LEU A 135 5.73 -2.12 1.75
CA LEU A 135 5.23 -3.15 0.84
C LEU A 135 5.57 -4.58 1.28
N ASP A 136 6.62 -4.76 2.07
CA ASP A 136 7.01 -6.08 2.61
C ASP A 136 6.02 -6.58 3.69
N TRP A 137 5.12 -5.72 4.17
CA TRP A 137 4.03 -6.15 5.05
C TRP A 137 2.88 -6.82 4.29
N PRO A 138 2.19 -7.81 4.89
CA PRO A 138 0.93 -8.31 4.36
C PRO A 138 -0.13 -7.20 4.17
N ALA A 139 -1.01 -7.36 3.18
CA ALA A 139 -1.99 -6.34 2.80
C ALA A 139 -2.93 -5.94 3.96
N GLU A 140 -3.31 -6.90 4.80
CA GLU A 140 -4.10 -6.69 6.02
C GLU A 140 -3.35 -5.80 7.03
N LYS A 141 -2.04 -6.00 7.20
CA LYS A 141 -1.22 -5.16 8.08
C LYS A 141 -1.08 -3.76 7.50
N GLN A 142 -0.80 -3.64 6.21
CA GLN A 142 -0.78 -2.34 5.53
C GLN A 142 -2.11 -1.58 5.72
N GLY A 143 -3.24 -2.25 5.52
CA GLY A 143 -4.58 -1.67 5.70
C GLY A 143 -4.83 -1.18 7.13
N LEU A 144 -4.43 -1.97 8.13
CA LEU A 144 -4.55 -1.60 9.54
C LEU A 144 -3.69 -0.36 9.87
N ILE A 145 -2.42 -0.35 9.43
CA ILE A 145 -1.50 0.78 9.68
C ILE A 145 -2.00 2.06 8.99
N LEU A 146 -2.48 1.98 7.75
CA LEU A 146 -3.09 3.12 7.07
C LEU A 146 -4.26 3.69 7.88
N GLY A 147 -5.10 2.83 8.44
CA GLY A 147 -6.20 3.23 9.34
C GLY A 147 -5.69 3.96 10.58
N LEU A 148 -4.69 3.40 11.27
CA LEU A 148 -4.12 3.98 12.49
C LEU A 148 -3.51 5.36 12.25
N VAL A 149 -2.72 5.53 11.19
CA VAL A 149 -2.17 6.83 10.78
C VAL A 149 -3.31 7.83 10.55
N LYS A 150 -4.36 7.41 9.85
CA LYS A 150 -5.52 8.24 9.53
C LYS A 150 -6.26 8.73 10.77
N THR A 151 -6.19 8.02 11.88
CA THR A 151 -6.84 8.35 13.16
C THR A 151 -5.90 8.96 14.21
N ALA A 152 -4.59 9.02 13.95
CA ALA A 152 -3.59 9.37 14.97
C ALA A 152 -3.88 10.69 15.70
N ILE A 153 -4.14 11.77 14.96
CA ILE A 153 -4.47 13.09 15.55
C ILE A 153 -5.79 13.05 16.31
N GLN A 154 -6.80 12.35 15.79
CA GLN A 154 -8.11 12.22 16.42
C GLN A 154 -8.00 11.50 17.78
N GLU A 155 -7.24 10.41 17.85
CA GLU A 155 -6.95 9.69 19.09
C GLU A 155 -6.12 10.51 20.08
N ALA A 156 -5.08 11.20 19.58
CA ALA A 156 -4.26 12.04 20.42
C ALA A 156 -5.05 13.21 21.03
N ASN A 157 -5.99 13.79 20.29
CA ASN A 157 -6.91 14.78 20.84
C ASN A 157 -7.83 14.19 21.92
N ALA A 158 -8.43 13.03 21.67
CA ALA A 158 -9.31 12.35 22.64
C ALA A 158 -8.60 12.01 23.96
N THR A 159 -7.30 11.75 23.89
CA THR A 159 -6.46 11.38 25.04
C THR A 159 -5.62 12.53 25.59
N LYS A 160 -5.77 13.75 25.06
CA LYS A 160 -4.97 14.94 25.44
C LYS A 160 -3.45 14.72 25.30
N THR A 161 -3.02 14.05 24.23
CA THR A 161 -1.61 13.73 23.92
C THR A 161 -1.13 14.30 22.59
N VAL A 162 -1.89 15.23 21.98
CA VAL A 162 -1.58 15.78 20.65
C VAL A 162 -0.19 16.42 20.58
N ASP A 163 0.25 17.17 21.59
CA ASP A 163 1.61 17.74 21.62
C ASP A 163 2.68 16.66 21.55
N ARG A 164 2.49 15.56 22.30
CA ARG A 164 3.42 14.43 22.30
C ARG A 164 3.42 13.66 20.99
N LEU A 165 2.30 13.66 20.24
CA LEU A 165 2.20 13.03 18.92
C LEU A 165 3.03 13.83 17.90
N PHE A 166 2.83 15.15 17.84
CA PHE A 166 3.59 15.99 16.91
C PHE A 166 5.08 16.00 17.23
N ALA A 167 5.44 16.09 18.52
CA ALA A 167 6.82 16.04 18.95
C ALA A 167 7.52 14.70 18.63
N SER A 168 6.78 13.58 18.50
CA SER A 168 7.38 12.28 18.21
C SER A 168 8.00 12.19 16.82
N ILE A 169 7.55 13.03 15.90
CA ILE A 169 8.07 13.14 14.53
C ILE A 169 8.74 14.51 14.30
N GLY A 170 9.14 15.19 15.38
CA GLY A 170 9.89 16.45 15.31
C GLY A 170 9.08 17.65 14.81
N LEU A 171 7.75 17.63 14.94
CA LEU A 171 6.88 18.73 14.51
C LEU A 171 6.30 19.51 15.70
N GLY A 172 6.05 20.81 15.47
CA GLY A 172 5.11 21.58 16.27
C GLY A 172 3.69 21.42 15.74
N ILE A 173 2.68 21.67 16.59
CA ILE A 173 1.28 21.67 16.13
C ILE A 173 1.05 22.89 15.23
N PRO A 174 0.62 22.71 13.97
CA PRO A 174 0.30 23.84 13.10
C PRO A 174 -0.83 24.69 13.68
N SER A 175 -0.63 26.01 13.71
CA SER A 175 -1.69 26.96 14.06
C SER A 175 -2.65 27.12 12.89
N THR A 176 -3.74 26.37 12.89
CA THR A 176 -4.77 26.43 11.85
C THR A 176 -6.15 26.06 12.40
N LYS A 177 -7.19 26.60 11.76
CA LYS A 177 -8.59 26.19 11.99
C LYS A 177 -9.02 25.01 11.11
N LYS A 178 -8.18 24.64 10.15
CA LYS A 178 -8.41 23.50 9.25
C LYS A 178 -8.30 22.18 10.00
N VAL A 179 -8.90 21.14 9.43
CA VAL A 179 -8.73 19.77 9.92
C VAL A 179 -7.32 19.32 9.58
N LEU A 180 -6.59 18.87 10.59
CA LEU A 180 -5.28 18.25 10.44
C LEU A 180 -5.40 16.73 10.37
N GLU A 181 -4.65 16.12 9.47
CA GLU A 181 -4.67 14.67 9.26
C GLU A 181 -3.33 14.15 8.76
N PHE A 182 -2.85 13.06 9.37
CA PHE A 182 -1.76 12.28 8.78
C PHE A 182 -2.30 11.33 7.71
N ASN A 183 -1.57 11.23 6.60
CA ASN A 183 -1.86 10.30 5.53
C ASN A 183 -0.58 9.55 5.14
N LEU A 184 -0.61 8.23 5.26
CA LEU A 184 0.45 7.35 4.77
C LEU A 184 0.11 6.88 3.35
N SER A 185 1.14 6.71 2.54
CA SER A 185 1.11 6.10 1.21
C SER A 185 2.31 5.16 1.07
N GLY A 186 2.41 4.44 -0.05
CA GLY A 186 3.59 3.60 -0.30
C GLY A 186 4.90 4.37 -0.52
N ILE A 187 4.88 5.71 -0.57
CA ILE A 187 6.08 6.53 -0.86
C ILE A 187 6.47 7.47 0.26
N GLU A 188 5.50 7.95 1.04
CA GLU A 188 5.75 8.92 2.11
C GLU A 188 4.59 8.99 3.11
N LEU A 189 4.92 9.48 4.30
CA LEU A 189 3.99 9.98 5.30
C LEU A 189 3.77 11.48 5.07
N GLN A 190 2.53 11.94 5.14
CA GLN A 190 2.19 13.35 4.96
C GLN A 190 1.36 13.87 6.13
N LEU A 191 1.56 15.14 6.49
CA LEU A 191 0.62 15.94 7.27
C LEU A 191 -0.13 16.87 6.32
N ARG A 192 -1.46 16.77 6.34
CA ARG A 192 -2.35 17.56 5.49
C ARG A 192 -3.27 18.44 6.35
N ALA A 193 -3.64 19.59 5.80
CA ALA A 193 -4.72 20.42 6.30
C ALA A 193 -5.83 20.51 5.24
N TYR A 194 -7.09 20.53 5.67
CA TYR A 194 -8.23 20.72 4.76
C TYR A 194 -9.47 21.28 5.46
N ASP A 195 -10.40 21.83 4.69
CA ASP A 195 -11.71 22.25 5.17
C ASP A 195 -12.73 21.11 5.00
N LYS A 196 -13.77 21.10 5.84
CA LYS A 196 -14.88 20.16 5.70
C LYS A 196 -16.02 20.76 4.87
N ASP A 197 -16.62 19.95 4.01
CA ASP A 197 -17.88 20.27 3.33
C ASP A 197 -19.06 20.23 4.32
N HIS A 198 -20.25 20.65 3.86
CA HIS A 198 -21.49 20.63 4.65
C HIS A 198 -21.89 19.22 5.16
N ARG A 199 -21.26 18.15 4.65
CA ARG A 199 -21.47 16.76 5.07
C ARG A 199 -20.34 16.25 5.98
N GLY A 200 -19.41 17.12 6.38
CA GLY A 200 -18.29 16.79 7.24
C GLY A 200 -17.15 16.03 6.55
N ARG A 201 -17.15 15.92 5.21
CA ARG A 201 -16.10 15.29 4.41
C ARG A 201 -15.07 16.33 3.97
N GLU A 202 -13.90 15.92 3.52
CA GLU A 202 -12.93 16.85 2.93
C GLU A 202 -13.55 17.63 1.75
N ALA A 203 -13.50 18.96 1.83
CA ALA A 203 -13.94 19.85 0.76
C ALA A 203 -12.92 19.83 -0.39
N LYS A 204 -13.40 19.54 -1.60
CA LYS A 204 -12.56 19.42 -2.80
C LYS A 204 -11.80 20.72 -3.05
N GLY A 205 -10.48 20.63 -3.25
CA GLY A 205 -9.62 21.77 -3.56
C GLY A 205 -9.11 22.55 -2.34
N THR A 206 -9.44 22.14 -1.12
CA THR A 206 -9.00 22.83 0.12
C THR A 206 -7.77 22.22 0.78
N ARG A 207 -7.32 21.07 0.25
CA ARG A 207 -6.20 20.31 0.77
C ARG A 207 -4.89 21.06 0.60
N GLU A 208 -4.16 21.18 1.69
CA GLU A 208 -2.81 21.71 1.77
C GLU A 208 -1.87 20.63 2.32
N LEU A 209 -0.70 20.50 1.71
CA LEU A 209 0.38 19.66 2.23
C LEU A 209 1.25 20.52 3.14
N LEU A 210 1.23 20.25 4.44
CA LEU A 210 2.00 21.02 5.42
C LEU A 210 3.40 20.44 5.65
N TRP A 211 3.51 19.11 5.60
CA TRP A 211 4.75 18.39 5.81
C TRP A 211 4.68 17.01 5.15
N LYS A 212 5.84 16.47 4.77
CA LYS A 212 5.99 15.10 4.28
C LYS A 212 7.34 14.52 4.67
N SER A 213 7.40 13.19 4.73
CA SER A 213 8.64 12.46 4.98
C SER A 213 8.63 11.09 4.32
N ASN A 214 9.78 10.76 3.71
CA ASN A 214 10.12 9.42 3.21
C ASN A 214 11.02 8.65 4.21
N ASN A 215 11.11 9.11 5.46
CA ASN A 215 11.78 8.38 6.54
C ASN A 215 10.77 7.46 7.25
N TRP A 216 10.99 6.14 7.16
CA TRP A 216 10.10 5.17 7.78
C TRP A 216 10.04 5.28 9.31
N ASN A 217 11.12 5.76 9.95
CA ASN A 217 11.14 5.96 11.39
C ASN A 217 10.10 6.98 11.86
N ASP A 218 9.65 7.90 11.00
CA ASP A 218 8.57 8.82 11.34
C ASP A 218 7.23 8.10 11.45
N VAL A 219 6.98 7.06 10.63
CA VAL A 219 5.80 6.20 10.74
C VAL A 219 5.84 5.42 12.05
N VAL A 220 6.99 4.83 12.37
CA VAL A 220 7.20 4.11 13.65
C VAL A 220 6.99 5.03 14.84
N SER A 221 7.55 6.25 14.79
CA SER A 221 7.45 7.23 15.88
C SER A 221 6.05 7.81 16.02
N LEU A 222 5.32 8.01 14.92
CA LEU A 222 3.91 8.42 14.94
C LEU A 222 3.03 7.36 15.62
N LEU A 223 3.31 6.08 15.36
CA LEU A 223 2.57 4.93 15.85
C LEU A 223 3.23 4.24 17.05
N ARG A 224 4.08 4.92 17.80
CA ARG A 224 4.90 4.35 18.89
C ARG A 224 4.15 3.60 19.99
N ASN A 225 2.83 3.78 20.10
CA ASN A 225 1.99 3.07 21.07
C ASN A 225 1.61 1.66 20.58
N TYR A 226 2.00 1.29 19.37
CA TYR A 226 1.73 0.03 18.72
C TYR A 226 3.03 -0.70 18.43
N ASP A 227 3.08 -1.98 18.76
CA ASP A 227 4.19 -2.84 18.36
C ASP A 227 4.03 -3.24 16.90
N LEU A 228 4.67 -2.49 16.00
CA LEU A 228 4.61 -2.72 14.56
C LEU A 228 5.38 -3.98 14.12
N THR A 229 6.07 -4.69 15.01
CA THR A 229 6.72 -5.97 14.68
C THR A 229 5.71 -7.13 14.64
N LYS A 230 4.61 -7.00 15.38
CA LYS A 230 3.55 -8.01 15.47
C LYS A 230 2.88 -8.31 14.12
N SER A 231 2.33 -9.53 14.01
CA SER A 231 1.45 -9.90 12.90
C SER A 231 0.16 -9.07 12.91
N PHE A 232 -0.64 -9.15 11.86
CA PHE A 232 -1.97 -8.52 11.86
C PHE A 232 -2.85 -9.06 13.00
N ASP A 233 -2.87 -10.39 13.17
CA ASP A 233 -3.73 -11.07 14.14
C ASP A 233 -3.36 -10.70 15.59
N ASP A 234 -2.06 -10.51 15.86
CA ASP A 234 -1.57 -10.12 17.18
C ASP A 234 -1.69 -8.61 17.45
N LEU A 235 -1.65 -7.78 16.41
CA LEU A 235 -1.75 -6.32 16.53
C LEU A 235 -3.20 -5.85 16.68
N LEU A 236 -4.15 -6.54 16.02
CA LEU A 236 -5.55 -6.10 15.99
C LEU A 236 -6.20 -5.99 17.40
N PRO A 237 -6.01 -6.94 18.34
CA PRO A 237 -6.55 -6.81 19.70
C PRO A 237 -6.04 -5.56 20.44
N ASP A 238 -4.74 -5.24 20.31
CA ASP A 238 -4.13 -4.05 20.90
C ASP A 238 -4.73 -2.77 20.30
N VAL A 239 -4.95 -2.77 18.99
CA VAL A 239 -5.65 -1.67 18.30
C VAL A 239 -7.07 -1.50 18.82
N GLN A 240 -7.84 -2.58 18.93
CA GLN A 240 -9.22 -2.53 19.42
C GLN A 240 -9.31 -2.02 20.86
N ALA A 241 -8.36 -2.39 21.72
CA ALA A 241 -8.29 -1.97 23.11
C ALA A 241 -7.81 -0.52 23.28
N SER A 242 -6.91 -0.05 22.42
CA SER A 242 -6.27 1.27 22.52
C SER A 242 -7.12 2.42 21.98
N LEU A 243 -7.87 2.23 20.89
CA LEU A 243 -8.67 3.29 20.26
C LEU A 243 -9.79 3.77 21.20
N LYS A 244 -9.70 5.01 21.67
CA LYS A 244 -10.62 5.62 22.63
C LYS A 244 -11.64 6.55 22.00
N HIS A 245 -11.31 7.20 20.87
CA HIS A 245 -12.26 8.13 20.24
C HIS A 245 -13.44 7.35 19.64
N PRO A 246 -14.70 7.82 19.84
CA PRO A 246 -15.91 7.07 19.48
C PRO A 246 -15.98 6.59 18.01
N THR A 247 -15.40 7.36 17.08
CA THR A 247 -15.47 7.09 15.63
C THR A 247 -14.17 6.54 15.03
N SER A 248 -13.09 6.38 15.80
CA SER A 248 -11.80 5.94 15.22
C SER A 248 -11.87 4.52 14.67
N LYS A 249 -12.58 3.63 15.37
CA LYS A 249 -12.77 2.25 14.89
C LYS A 249 -13.50 2.23 13.54
N ASP A 250 -14.57 2.99 13.39
CA ASP A 250 -15.30 3.10 12.12
C ASP A 250 -14.42 3.67 10.99
N ARG A 251 -13.56 4.63 11.33
CA ARG A 251 -12.61 5.22 10.38
C ARG A 251 -11.51 4.24 9.97
N VAL A 252 -10.97 3.46 10.90
CA VAL A 252 -10.03 2.36 10.61
C VAL A 252 -10.70 1.32 9.71
N LYS A 253 -11.93 0.87 10.04
CA LYS A 253 -12.72 -0.04 9.20
C LYS A 253 -12.91 0.50 7.78
N GLY A 254 -13.30 1.76 7.66
CA GLY A 254 -13.52 2.41 6.37
C GLY A 254 -12.26 2.43 5.50
N VAL A 255 -11.12 2.79 6.10
CA VAL A 255 -9.82 2.78 5.40
C VAL A 255 -9.41 1.35 5.02
N PHE A 256 -9.53 0.41 5.96
CA PHE A 256 -9.18 -0.98 5.74
C PHE A 256 -9.99 -1.59 4.60
N ASN A 257 -11.32 -1.46 4.62
CA ASN A 257 -12.22 -2.03 3.62
C ASN A 257 -12.06 -1.37 2.23
N ALA A 258 -11.59 -0.11 2.18
CA ALA A 258 -11.26 0.54 0.92
C ALA A 258 -9.95 0.02 0.30
N MET A 259 -9.02 -0.49 1.12
CA MET A 259 -7.71 -0.96 0.68
C MET A 259 -7.67 -2.48 0.47
N VAL A 260 -8.24 -3.23 1.40
CA VAL A 260 -8.25 -4.70 1.41
C VAL A 260 -9.56 -5.16 0.80
N SER A 261 -9.53 -5.45 -0.50
CA SER A 261 -10.66 -5.99 -1.25
C SER A 261 -10.28 -7.28 -1.98
N ILE A 262 -11.24 -8.18 -2.14
CA ILE A 262 -11.12 -9.37 -2.98
C ILE A 262 -11.26 -8.94 -4.43
N LYS A 263 -10.22 -9.13 -5.24
CA LYS A 263 -10.26 -8.83 -6.68
C LYS A 263 -10.89 -10.00 -7.44
N SER A 264 -11.45 -9.73 -8.61
CA SER A 264 -12.14 -10.76 -9.43
C SER A 264 -11.27 -12.00 -9.70
N GLY A 265 -9.97 -11.81 -9.94
CA GLY A 265 -9.01 -12.92 -10.14
C GLY A 265 -8.57 -13.65 -8.87
N GLU A 266 -9.05 -13.25 -7.69
CA GLU A 266 -8.73 -13.89 -6.40
C GLU A 266 -9.87 -14.77 -5.88
N VAL A 267 -11.07 -14.68 -6.45
CA VAL A 267 -12.26 -15.41 -5.99
C VAL A 267 -12.01 -16.92 -5.99
N GLY A 268 -12.34 -17.60 -4.89
CA GLY A 268 -12.14 -19.03 -4.72
C GLY A 268 -10.70 -19.45 -4.39
N THR A 269 -9.82 -18.51 -4.05
CA THR A 269 -8.44 -18.79 -3.62
C THR A 269 -8.28 -18.60 -2.10
N SER A 270 -7.29 -19.27 -1.50
CA SER A 270 -6.91 -19.06 -0.09
C SER A 270 -6.58 -17.60 0.23
N LYS A 271 -6.09 -16.84 -0.75
CA LYS A 271 -5.85 -15.39 -0.63
C LYS A 271 -7.17 -14.63 -0.43
N ALA A 272 -8.23 -14.99 -1.15
CA ALA A 272 -9.54 -14.38 -0.95
C ALA A 272 -10.15 -14.77 0.40
N ASP A 273 -10.01 -16.04 0.82
CA ASP A 273 -10.51 -16.50 2.12
C ASP A 273 -9.85 -15.73 3.27
N ARG A 274 -8.52 -15.59 3.24
CA ARG A 274 -7.78 -14.80 4.23
C ARG A 274 -8.17 -13.32 4.23
N LYS A 275 -8.39 -12.72 3.04
CA LYS A 275 -8.90 -11.34 2.97
C LYS A 275 -10.29 -11.23 3.59
N GLN A 276 -11.19 -12.18 3.32
CA GLN A 276 -12.53 -12.16 3.88
C GLN A 276 -12.50 -12.30 5.40
N GLU A 277 -11.67 -13.20 5.93
CA GLU A 277 -11.45 -13.37 7.37
C GLU A 277 -11.00 -12.06 8.02
N THR A 278 -9.94 -11.43 7.50
CA THR A 278 -9.40 -10.19 8.07
C THR A 278 -10.38 -9.00 7.96
N ILE A 279 -11.16 -8.92 6.87
CA ILE A 279 -12.28 -7.97 6.74
C ILE A 279 -13.32 -8.21 7.84
N ASN A 280 -13.68 -9.46 8.11
CA ASN A 280 -14.65 -9.81 9.14
C ASN A 280 -14.13 -9.42 10.54
N MET A 281 -12.86 -9.70 10.84
CA MET A 281 -12.22 -9.34 12.10
C MET A 281 -12.23 -7.82 12.33
N ILE A 282 -11.88 -7.03 11.30
CA ILE A 282 -11.90 -5.56 11.38
C ILE A 282 -13.32 -5.04 11.58
N ASN A 283 -14.30 -5.58 10.86
CA ASN A 283 -15.68 -5.15 10.98
C ASN A 283 -16.30 -5.48 12.34
N ALA A 284 -15.83 -6.55 12.99
CA ALA A 284 -16.23 -6.96 14.33
C ALA A 284 -15.70 -6.04 15.45
N MET A 285 -14.77 -5.11 15.19
CA MET A 285 -14.32 -4.14 16.20
C MET A 285 -15.51 -3.34 16.74
N GLU A 286 -15.84 -3.45 18.03
CA GLU A 286 -17.01 -2.75 18.58
C GLU A 286 -16.83 -1.23 18.60
N SER A 287 -17.73 -0.51 17.94
CA SER A 287 -17.80 0.96 17.99
C SER A 287 -18.76 1.39 19.11
N LYS A 288 -18.31 2.24 20.04
CA LYS A 288 -19.13 2.73 21.17
C LYS A 288 -20.41 3.46 20.73
N HIS A 289 -20.51 3.86 19.46
CA HIS A 289 -21.69 4.52 18.89
C HIS A 289 -22.92 3.60 18.70
N ILE A 290 -22.77 2.27 18.78
CA ILE A 290 -23.92 1.36 18.61
C ILE A 290 -24.85 1.38 19.84
N LEU A 291 -24.35 1.72 21.03
CA LEU A 291 -25.17 1.80 22.25
C LEU A 291 -26.12 3.01 22.29
N PHE A 292 -25.80 4.12 21.63
CA PHE A 292 -26.64 5.33 21.71
C PHE A 292 -27.86 5.29 20.77
N ARG A 293 -27.83 4.50 19.68
CA ARG A 293 -29.00 4.36 18.80
C ARG A 293 -30.02 3.34 19.31
N SER A 294 -29.60 2.31 20.05
CA SER A 294 -30.56 1.35 20.62
C SER A 294 -31.30 1.91 21.85
N LEU A 295 -30.71 2.86 22.58
CA LEU A 295 -31.32 3.48 23.76
C LEU A 295 -32.34 4.60 23.45
N ILE A 296 -32.36 5.14 22.23
CA ILE A 296 -33.29 6.22 21.84
C ILE A 296 -34.47 5.68 21.01
N GLY A 297 -34.41 4.43 20.53
CA GLY A 297 -35.51 3.78 19.81
C GLY A 297 -36.62 3.18 20.69
N GLY A 298 -36.58 3.41 22.00
CA GLY A 298 -37.42 2.74 23.00
C GLY A 298 -38.46 3.62 23.70
N TYR A 299 -38.74 4.84 23.22
CA TYR A 299 -39.88 5.64 23.68
C TYR A 299 -40.42 6.49 22.52
N ILE A 300 -41.43 5.96 21.84
CA ILE A 300 -42.54 6.72 21.23
C ILE A 300 -43.81 6.17 21.86
#